data_AF-A0A2A4TBD9-F1
#
_entry.id   AF-A0A2A4TBD9-F1
#
_cell.length_a   1.000
_cell.length_b   1.000
_cell.length_c   1.000
_cell.angle_alpha   90.00
_cell.angle_beta   90.00
_cell.angle_gamma   90.00
#
_symmetry.space_group_name_H-M   'P 1'
#
loop_
_entity.id
_entity.type
_entity.pdbx_description
1 polymer ?
#
loop_
_entity_poly.entity_id
_entity_poly.type
_entity_poly.pdbx_seq_one_letter_code
_entity_poly.pdbx_strand_id
1 'polypeptide(L)' 'MLETLGPNTLAFILIALWALPWKGWALWLAAKRGEKWWFIALLVLNTLAILEIIYIFAIAKRKSYK' A
#
# COMPACT_ATOMS: atom_id res chain seq x y z
N MET A 1 19.52 5.62 28.83
CA MET A 1 18.11 5.69 28.35
C MET A 1 17.97 5.58 26.82
N LEU A 2 19.06 5.47 26.04
CA LEU A 2 19.04 5.25 24.58
C LEU A 2 19.39 3.80 24.16
N GLU A 3 19.67 2.91 25.12
CA GLU A 3 20.12 1.53 24.88
C GLU A 3 18.97 0.56 24.54
N THR A 4 17.73 1.03 24.49
CA THR A 4 16.55 0.20 24.17
C THR A 4 16.21 0.16 22.68
N LEU A 5 16.97 0.87 21.82
CA LEU A 5 16.85 0.73 20.37
C LEU A 5 17.56 -0.55 19.91
N GLY A 6 17.03 -1.70 20.33
CA GLY A 6 17.47 -3.00 19.82
C GLY A 6 17.27 -3.09 18.31
N PRO A 7 18.00 -3.97 17.61
CA PRO A 7 17.97 -4.14 16.15
C PRO A 7 16.55 -4.29 15.56
N ASN A 8 15.61 -4.76 16.38
CA ASN A 8 14.20 -4.89 16.05
C ASN A 8 13.54 -3.56 15.64
N THR A 9 13.91 -2.42 16.27
CA THR A 9 13.31 -1.11 15.96
C THR A 9 13.72 -0.62 14.57
N LEU A 10 14.96 -0.85 14.16
CA LEU A 10 15.43 -0.51 12.81
C LEU A 10 14.74 -1.34 11.74
N ALA A 11 14.49 -2.63 12.01
CA ALA A 11 13.73 -3.49 11.09
C ALA A 11 12.29 -2.98 10.88
N PHE A 12 11.60 -2.54 11.94
CA PHE A 12 10.26 -1.94 11.82
C PHE A 12 10.26 -0.65 11.00
N ILE A 13 11.26 0.22 11.21
CA ILE A 13 11.39 1.46 10.44
C ILE A 13 11.61 1.15 8.96
N LEU A 14 12.46 0.17 8.64
CA LEU A 14 12.73 -0.24 7.26
C LEU A 14 11.49 -0.81 6.57
N ILE A 15 10.72 -1.65 7.29
CA ILE A 15 9.45 -2.20 6.80
C ILE A 15 8.40 -1.10 6.60
N ALA A 16 8.31 -0.14 7.53
CA ALA A 16 7.39 0.99 7.39
C ALA A 16 7.76 1.88 6.19
N LEU A 17 9.05 2.20 6.03
CA LEU A 17 9.57 2.95 4.87
C LEU A 17 9.37 2.20 3.55
N TRP A 18 9.41 0.88 3.57
CA TRP A 18 9.12 0.08 2.38
C TRP A 18 7.62 0.03 2.08
N ALA A 19 6.75 -0.21 3.07
CA ALA A 19 5.32 -0.42 2.87
C ALA A 19 4.52 0.87 2.63
N LEU A 20 4.91 1.99 3.27
CA LEU A 20 4.20 3.27 3.16
C LEU A 20 4.12 3.82 1.73
N PRO A 21 5.19 3.82 0.92
CA PRO A 21 5.14 4.26 -0.47
C PRO A 21 4.17 3.44 -1.32
N TRP A 22 4.20 2.10 -1.21
CA TRP A 22 3.30 1.22 -1.99
C TRP A 22 1.84 1.44 -1.60
N LYS A 23 1.56 1.52 -0.29
CA LYS A 23 0.21 1.72 0.24
C LYS A 23 -0.36 3.09 -0.14
N GLY A 24 0.45 4.14 -0.01
CA GLY A 24 0.09 5.50 -0.41
C GLY A 24 -0.15 5.64 -1.91
N TRP A 25 0.70 5.04 -2.73
CA TRP A 25 0.57 5.09 -4.19
C TRP A 25 -0.68 4.36 -4.70
N ALA A 26 -0.99 3.20 -4.13
CA ALA A 26 -2.19 2.43 -4.50
C ALA A 26 -3.48 3.16 -4.10
N LEU A 27 -3.53 3.75 -2.90
CA LEU A 27 -4.64 4.58 -2.46
C LEU A 27 -4.80 5.82 -3.34
N TRP A 28 -3.70 6.50 -3.68
CA TRP A 28 -3.72 7.67 -4.58
C TRP A 28 -4.25 7.30 -5.98
N LEU A 29 -3.80 6.17 -6.52
CA LEU A 29 -4.26 5.68 -7.82
C LEU A 29 -5.74 5.28 -7.80
N ALA A 30 -6.21 4.63 -6.73
CA ALA A 30 -7.62 4.28 -6.55
C ALA A 30 -8.52 5.52 -6.42
N ALA A 31 -8.08 6.51 -5.64
CA ALA A 31 -8.76 7.79 -5.51
C ALA A 31 -8.82 8.55 -6.84
N LYS A 32 -7.70 8.63 -7.56
CA LYS A 32 -7.62 9.30 -8.88
C LYS A 32 -8.49 8.63 -9.95
N ARG A 33 -8.70 7.31 -9.89
CA ARG A 33 -9.59 6.56 -10.80
C ARG A 33 -11.05 6.50 -10.34
N GLY A 34 -11.38 7.14 -9.21
CA GLY A 34 -12.73 7.17 -8.64
C GLY A 34 -13.23 5.82 -8.11
N GLU A 35 -12.33 4.89 -7.81
CA GLU A 35 -12.68 3.53 -7.37
C GLU A 35 -12.83 3.45 -5.86
N LYS A 36 -13.96 3.97 -5.36
CA LYS A 36 -14.27 4.05 -3.92
C LYS A 36 -14.20 2.68 -3.22
N TRP A 37 -14.68 1.62 -3.87
CA TRP A 37 -14.62 0.25 -3.34
C TRP A 37 -13.19 -0.26 -3.19
N TRP A 38 -12.31 0.04 -4.15
CA TRP A 38 -10.90 -0.32 -4.08
C TRP A 38 -10.13 0.52 -3.07
N PHE A 39 -10.47 1.79 -2.93
CA PHE A 39 -9.93 2.63 -1.86
C PHE A 39 -10.23 2.03 -0.47
N ILE A 40 -11.47 1.61 -0.22
CA ILE A 40 -11.85 0.97 1.05
C ILE A 40 -11.14 -0.37 1.21
N ALA A 41 -11.08 -1.21 0.17
CA ALA A 41 -10.38 -2.49 0.23
C ALA A 41 -8.89 -2.32 0.58
N LEU A 42 -8.18 -1.39 -0.06
CA LEU A 42 -6.77 -1.08 0.20
C LEU A 42 -6.53 -0.46 1.59
N LEU A 43 -7.53 0.21 2.14
CA LEU A 43 -7.46 0.82 3.47
C LEU A 43 -7.66 -0.23 4.58
N VAL A 44 -8.56 -1.19 4.37
CA VAL A 44 -8.93 -2.23 5.33
C VAL A 44 -7.99 -3.45 5.28
N LEU A 45 -7.56 -3.87 4.09
CA LEU A 45 -6.63 -4.99 3.95
C LEU A 45 -5.18 -4.52 4.15
N ASN A 46 -4.61 -4.85 5.31
CA ASN A 46 -3.17 -4.70 5.59
C ASN A 46 -2.35 -5.89 5.03
N THR A 47 -2.47 -6.18 3.74
CA THR A 47 -1.83 -7.36 3.10
C THR A 47 -0.37 -7.14 2.68
N LEU A 48 0.38 -6.30 3.40
CA LEU A 48 1.82 -6.06 3.14
C LEU A 48 2.13 -5.73 1.66
N ALA A 49 1.42 -4.78 1.07
CA ALA A 49 1.62 -4.33 -0.32
C ALA A 49 1.21 -5.34 -1.43
N ILE A 50 0.75 -6.55 -1.11
CA ILE A 50 0.36 -7.56 -2.11
C ILE A 50 -0.93 -7.16 -2.83
N LEU A 51 -1.93 -6.66 -2.11
CA LEU A 51 -3.22 -6.30 -2.71
C LEU A 51 -3.07 -5.06 -3.61
N GLU A 52 -2.18 -4.15 -3.25
CA GLU A 52 -1.77 -2.98 -4.01
C GLU A 52 -1.20 -3.38 -5.38
N ILE A 53 -0.27 -4.35 -5.41
CA ILE A 53 0.33 -4.86 -6.65
C ILE A 53 -0.74 -5.52 -7.52
N ILE A 54 -1.61 -6.35 -6.95
CA ILE A 54 -2.71 -6.99 -7.68
C ILE A 54 -3.66 -5.95 -8.26
N TYR A 55 -4.01 -4.90 -7.51
CA TYR A 55 -4.85 -3.81 -8.00
C TYR A 55 -4.21 -3.09 -9.20
N ILE A 56 -2.93 -2.75 -9.09
CA ILE A 56 -2.20 -2.08 -10.17
C ILE A 56 -2.12 -2.97 -11.42
N PHE A 57 -1.79 -4.25 -11.29
CA PHE A 57 -1.60 -5.13 -12.45
C PHE A 57 -2.91 -5.64 -13.06
N ALA A 58 -3.88 -6.05 -12.24
CA ALA A 58 -5.12 -6.68 -12.72
C ALA A 58 -6.23 -5.67 -13.03
N ILE A 59 -6.30 -4.54 -12.31
CA ILE A 59 -7.46 -3.63 -12.34
C ILE A 59 -7.14 -2.31 -13.01
N ALA A 60 -5.91 -1.80 -12.90
CA ALA A 60 -5.51 -0.61 -13.63
C ALA A 60 -5.64 -0.80 -15.15
N LYS A 61 -5.32 -2.00 -15.68
CA LYS A 61 -5.43 -2.32 -17.11
C LYS A 61 -6.86 -2.47 -17.64
N ARG A 62 -7.80 -2.97 -16.83
CA ARG A 62 -9.15 -3.36 -17.33
C ARG A 62 -10.11 -2.20 -17.56
N LYS A 63 -9.91 -1.04 -16.94
CA LYS A 63 -10.83 0.11 -17.09
C LYS A 63 -10.53 1.02 -18.29
N SER A 64 -9.45 0.74 -19.03
CA SER A 64 -9.08 1.48 -20.25
C SER A 64 -9.79 0.97 -21.51
N TYR A 65 -10.92 0.28 -21.36
CA TYR A 65 -11.81 -0.05 -22.47
C TYR A 65 -13.16 0.61 -22.25
N LYS A 66 -13.22 1.90 -22.54
CA LYS A 66 -14.37 2.61 -23.10
C LYS A 66 -13.85 3.77 -23.94
#